data_AF-A0A8C9R536-F1
#
_entry.id   AF-A0A8C9R536-F1
#
_cell.length_a   1.000
_cell.length_b   1.000
_cell.length_c   1.000
_cell.angle_alpha   90.00
_cell.angle_beta   90.00
_cell.angle_gamma   90.00
#
_symmetry.space_group_name_H-M   'P 1'
#
loop_
_entity.id
_entity.type
_entity.pdbx_description
1 polymer ?
#
loop_
_entity_poly.entity_id
_entity_poly.type
_entity_poly.pdbx_seq_one_letter_code
_entity_poly.pdbx_strand_id
1 'polypeptide(L)'
;MEDFTGGVTEFYEMKEAPKELYKIMKKALERGSLMGCSIDALVPARFETRTVTGLVKGHAYSVTAVEESHQKEAKVRLVRLRNPWGQVEWNGPWSDNSKEWASISKADKEKLHHQNAEDGEFWMSFEDFKKNYTKIEICNLTPDALEDDKIHKWTVSVNEGRWVRGCSAGGCRNYPDTFWTNPQYRLRLLEEDDDPEENDLACTFVVALMQKNRRSERKMGANLFTIGFAIYEVLHVTQRSSQHMPKDFFLFNSSKARCKSYINLREVTQRFRLGPGEYVIVPSTYEPHQEGDFILRVFSEKRNTSDEEDKHFLTIFQQIAGDEMEITANELKNVLNKVVVEHLKTEGFSLETCRSMIALMDMDGTGRLNLQEFRHLWNKIKRWQGIFKHYDCDYSGSICSYEMRNAVNDAGFHLNNQLYDIITMRYSNENMNIDFDSFISCLVRLEGMFRAFQAFDQDGDGLITLSVLEWLQLTMYA
;
A
#
# COMPACT_ATOMS: atom_id res chain seq x y z
N MET A 1 -15.05 -10.87 5.61
CA MET A 1 -14.94 -10.06 6.84
C MET A 1 -14.55 -8.62 6.55
N GLU A 2 -13.70 -8.38 5.56
CA GLU A 2 -13.14 -7.06 5.16
C GLU A 2 -14.15 -5.92 5.05
N ASP A 3 -15.24 -6.10 4.30
CA ASP A 3 -16.23 -5.03 4.07
C ASP A 3 -16.90 -4.56 5.39
N PHE A 4 -16.88 -5.38 6.45
CA PHE A 4 -17.45 -5.03 7.76
C PHE A 4 -16.42 -4.50 8.75
N THR A 5 -15.14 -4.80 8.55
CA THR A 5 -14.09 -4.52 9.54
C THR A 5 -13.04 -3.51 9.05
N GLY A 6 -12.96 -3.25 7.75
CA GLY A 6 -11.85 -2.51 7.13
C GLY A 6 -10.50 -3.24 7.20
N GLY A 7 -10.49 -4.47 7.74
CA GLY A 7 -9.28 -5.28 7.94
C GLY A 7 -8.74 -5.91 6.66
N VAL A 8 -7.68 -6.70 6.83
CA VAL A 8 -7.04 -7.51 5.78
C VAL A 8 -7.19 -8.99 6.11
N THR A 9 -7.56 -9.80 5.12
CA THR A 9 -7.85 -11.21 5.33
C THR A 9 -6.78 -12.11 4.77
N GLU A 10 -6.24 -13.01 5.59
CA GLU A 10 -5.37 -14.09 5.16
C GLU A 10 -6.15 -15.40 5.05
N PHE A 11 -5.88 -16.18 4.00
CA PHE A 11 -6.48 -17.50 3.79
C PHE A 11 -5.41 -18.59 3.87
N TYR A 12 -5.70 -19.65 4.62
CA TYR A 12 -4.88 -20.86 4.67
C TYR A 12 -5.72 -22.08 4.35
N GLU A 13 -5.28 -22.85 3.35
CA GLU A 13 -5.76 -24.22 3.15
C GLU A 13 -5.03 -25.16 4.11
N MET A 14 -5.78 -25.94 4.90
CA MET A 14 -5.20 -26.77 5.98
C MET A 14 -4.18 -27.79 5.49
N LYS A 15 -4.35 -28.28 4.24
CA LYS A 15 -3.41 -29.22 3.61
C LYS A 15 -2.05 -28.60 3.30
N GLU A 16 -2.03 -27.29 3.03
CA GLU A 16 -0.82 -26.52 2.68
C GLU A 16 -0.43 -25.53 3.79
N ALA A 17 -1.06 -25.65 4.96
CA ALA A 17 -0.85 -24.74 6.07
C ALA A 17 0.60 -24.79 6.55
N PRO A 18 1.21 -23.62 6.88
CA PRO A 18 2.55 -23.58 7.42
C PRO A 18 2.64 -24.34 8.75
N LYS A 19 3.82 -24.87 9.09
CA LYS A 19 4.08 -25.53 10.37
C LYS A 19 3.75 -24.60 11.56
N GLU A 20 4.00 -23.31 11.38
CA GLU A 20 3.76 -22.26 12.36
C GLU A 20 2.30 -21.77 12.43
N LEU A 21 1.35 -22.42 11.74
CA LEU A 21 -0.05 -21.96 11.72
C LEU A 21 -0.63 -21.77 13.13
N TYR A 22 -0.33 -22.67 14.08
CA TYR A 22 -0.80 -22.54 15.46
C TYR A 22 -0.36 -21.21 16.10
N LYS A 23 0.91 -20.84 15.89
CA LYS A 23 1.51 -19.62 16.40
C LYS A 23 0.94 -18.38 15.71
N ILE A 24 0.71 -18.46 14.40
CA ILE A 24 0.02 -17.41 13.64
C ILE A 24 -1.38 -17.16 14.22
N MET A 25 -2.16 -18.23 14.46
CA MET A 25 -3.51 -18.11 15.03
C MET A 25 -3.49 -17.51 16.44
N LYS A 26 -2.52 -17.91 17.28
CA LYS A 26 -2.36 -17.37 18.63
C LYS A 26 -2.02 -15.86 18.60
N LYS A 27 -0.99 -15.46 17.84
CA LYS A 27 -0.63 -14.05 17.66
C LYS A 27 -1.79 -13.23 17.07
N ALA A 28 -2.57 -13.82 16.16
CA ALA A 28 -3.74 -13.16 15.59
C ALA A 28 -4.80 -12.86 16.66
N LEU A 29 -5.12 -13.80 17.55
CA LEU A 29 -6.07 -13.56 18.65
C LEU A 29 -5.55 -12.53 19.67
N GLU A 30 -4.28 -12.61 20.04
CA GLU A 30 -3.63 -11.64 20.93
C GLU A 30 -3.69 -10.21 20.37
N ARG A 31 -3.65 -10.07 19.04
CA ARG A 31 -3.82 -8.81 18.30
C ARG A 31 -5.27 -8.46 17.99
N GLY A 32 -6.22 -9.30 18.40
CA GLY A 32 -7.64 -9.07 18.21
C GLY A 32 -8.19 -9.37 16.82
N SER A 33 -7.45 -10.07 15.97
CA SER A 33 -7.94 -10.52 14.67
C SER A 33 -9.15 -11.45 14.82
N LEU A 34 -10.06 -11.40 13.85
CA LEU A 34 -11.19 -12.32 13.78
C LEU A 34 -10.78 -13.55 12.97
N MET A 35 -11.19 -14.73 13.41
CA MET A 35 -10.86 -15.97 12.72
C MET A 35 -12.11 -16.81 12.45
N GLY A 36 -12.24 -17.24 11.20
CA GLY A 36 -13.27 -18.16 10.75
C GLY A 36 -12.65 -19.40 10.11
N CYS A 37 -13.35 -20.51 10.15
CA CYS A 37 -12.92 -21.74 9.48
C CYS A 37 -14.12 -22.51 8.93
N SER A 38 -13.87 -23.33 7.91
CA SER A 38 -14.92 -24.11 7.27
C SER A 38 -14.42 -25.48 6.84
N ILE A 39 -15.38 -26.35 6.57
CA ILE A 39 -15.15 -27.68 6.00
C ILE A 39 -15.81 -27.71 4.62
N ASP A 40 -15.04 -27.90 3.56
CA ASP A 40 -15.59 -27.94 2.21
C ASP A 40 -16.53 -29.15 2.03
N ALA A 41 -17.70 -28.91 1.42
CA ALA A 41 -18.60 -29.96 0.99
C ALA A 41 -18.20 -30.41 -0.43
N LEU A 42 -17.84 -31.69 -0.59
CA LEU A 42 -17.45 -32.27 -1.90
C LEU A 42 -18.59 -32.26 -2.94
N VAL A 43 -19.84 -32.08 -2.52
CA VAL A 43 -21.02 -32.07 -3.39
C VAL A 43 -21.89 -30.85 -3.05
N PRO A 44 -22.13 -29.91 -4.00
CA PRO A 44 -22.91 -28.69 -3.78
C PRO A 44 -24.36 -28.93 -3.33
N ALA A 45 -24.94 -30.10 -3.61
CA ALA A 45 -26.30 -30.44 -3.19
C ALA A 45 -26.43 -30.85 -1.71
N ARG A 46 -25.34 -30.80 -0.93
CA ARG A 46 -25.27 -31.26 0.48
C ARG A 46 -24.58 -30.26 1.40
N PHE A 47 -24.88 -28.97 1.24
CA PHE A 47 -24.55 -27.98 2.28
C PHE A 47 -25.19 -28.39 3.62
N GLU A 48 -24.52 -28.05 4.73
CA GLU A 48 -24.97 -28.32 6.10
C GLU A 48 -25.09 -29.82 6.47
N THR A 49 -24.25 -30.68 5.88
CA THR A 49 -24.23 -32.11 6.24
C THR A 49 -23.43 -32.35 7.52
N ARG A 50 -24.08 -32.91 8.54
CA ARG A 50 -23.44 -33.32 9.80
C ARG A 50 -22.54 -34.55 9.61
N THR A 51 -21.35 -34.51 10.18
CA THR A 51 -20.42 -35.65 10.25
C THR A 51 -20.78 -36.57 11.42
N VAL A 52 -20.18 -37.76 11.43
CA VAL A 52 -20.26 -38.67 12.59
C VAL A 52 -19.65 -38.06 13.85
N THR A 53 -18.74 -37.10 13.69
CA THR A 53 -18.08 -36.38 14.78
C THR A 53 -18.82 -35.12 15.24
N GLY A 54 -20.03 -34.89 14.73
CA GLY A 54 -20.88 -33.77 15.13
C GLY A 54 -20.70 -32.48 14.31
N LEU A 55 -19.57 -32.32 13.61
CA LEU A 55 -19.25 -31.14 12.79
C LEU A 55 -20.15 -31.03 11.55
N VAL A 56 -20.30 -29.82 11.01
CA VAL A 56 -21.17 -29.52 9.87
C VAL A 56 -20.32 -29.10 8.66
N LYS A 57 -20.50 -29.78 7.53
CA LYS A 57 -19.81 -29.44 6.27
C LYS A 57 -20.53 -28.35 5.50
N GLY A 58 -19.78 -27.54 4.75
CA GLY A 58 -20.31 -26.40 4.00
C GLY A 58 -20.79 -25.25 4.90
N HIS A 59 -20.32 -25.21 6.14
CA HIS A 59 -20.72 -24.26 7.18
C HIS A 59 -19.51 -23.53 7.74
N ALA A 60 -19.72 -22.30 8.21
CA ALA A 60 -18.70 -21.46 8.80
C ALA A 60 -18.72 -21.57 10.33
N TYR A 61 -17.55 -21.78 10.91
CA TYR A 61 -17.29 -21.76 12.36
C TYR A 61 -16.40 -20.57 12.69
N SER A 62 -16.50 -20.04 13.91
CA SER A 62 -15.57 -19.04 14.43
C SER A 62 -14.51 -19.70 15.31
N VAL A 63 -13.26 -19.27 15.21
CA VAL A 63 -12.23 -19.66 16.19
C VAL A 63 -12.18 -18.59 17.28
N THR A 64 -12.46 -18.98 18.52
CA THR A 64 -12.64 -18.05 19.64
C THR A 64 -11.51 -18.08 20.66
N ALA A 65 -10.67 -19.13 20.67
CA ALA A 65 -9.46 -19.19 21.49
C ALA A 65 -8.44 -20.20 20.91
N VAL A 66 -7.16 -19.97 21.20
CA VAL A 66 -6.05 -20.87 20.87
C VAL A 66 -5.11 -20.89 22.07
N GLU A 67 -5.09 -22.02 22.78
CA GLU A 67 -4.43 -22.11 24.08
C GLU A 67 -3.61 -23.39 24.22
N GLU A 68 -2.52 -23.29 24.97
CA GLU A 68 -1.68 -24.41 25.33
C GLU A 68 -1.93 -24.78 26.79
N SER A 69 -2.06 -26.08 27.04
CA SER A 69 -2.30 -26.64 28.38
C SER A 69 -1.36 -27.82 28.63
N HIS A 70 -1.20 -28.20 29.90
CA HIS A 70 -0.36 -29.32 30.29
C HIS A 70 -1.20 -30.52 30.71
N GLN A 71 -0.99 -31.65 30.05
CA GLN A 71 -1.56 -32.93 30.42
C GLN A 71 -0.44 -33.83 30.94
N LYS A 72 -0.36 -34.03 32.26
CA LYS A 72 0.63 -34.93 32.90
C LYS A 72 2.06 -34.76 32.31
N GLU A 73 2.52 -33.51 32.25
CA GLU A 73 3.82 -33.05 31.68
C GLU A 73 3.90 -32.90 30.16
N ALA A 74 2.96 -33.42 29.38
CA ALA A 74 2.91 -33.17 27.94
C ALA A 74 2.17 -31.87 27.61
N LYS A 75 2.76 -31.04 26.74
CA LYS A 75 2.12 -29.83 26.22
C LYS A 75 1.08 -30.20 25.16
N VAL A 76 -0.15 -29.76 25.34
CA VAL A 76 -1.27 -29.99 24.41
C VAL A 76 -1.72 -28.66 23.83
N ARG A 77 -1.81 -28.62 22.50
CA ARG A 77 -2.29 -27.46 21.73
C ARG A 77 -3.78 -27.61 21.45
N LEU A 78 -4.58 -26.70 21.98
CA LEU A 78 -6.03 -26.71 21.86
C LEU A 78 -6.52 -25.50 21.06
N VAL A 79 -7.64 -25.69 20.36
CA VAL A 79 -8.37 -24.66 19.61
C VAL A 79 -9.82 -24.69 20.05
N ARG A 80 -10.37 -23.53 20.41
CA ARG A 80 -11.80 -23.38 20.73
C ARG A 80 -12.53 -22.84 19.52
N LEU A 81 -13.62 -23.51 19.16
CA LEU A 81 -14.45 -23.17 18.03
C LEU A 81 -15.88 -22.94 18.46
N ARG A 82 -16.57 -22.07 17.75
CA ARG A 82 -17.98 -21.78 17.97
C ARG A 82 -18.77 -22.01 16.70
N ASN A 83 -19.80 -22.84 16.80
CA ASN A 83 -20.86 -22.95 15.82
C ASN A 83 -21.83 -21.76 15.99
N PRO A 84 -22.00 -20.90 14.96
CA PRO A 84 -22.92 -19.75 15.05
C PRO A 84 -24.38 -20.12 15.35
N TRP A 85 -24.80 -21.38 15.15
CA TRP A 85 -26.14 -21.85 15.51
C TRP A 85 -26.39 -21.90 17.02
N GLY A 86 -25.34 -21.85 17.84
CA GLY A 86 -25.46 -21.96 19.29
C GLY A 86 -25.82 -23.37 19.78
N GLN A 87 -25.61 -24.37 18.93
CA GLN A 87 -25.90 -25.78 19.16
C GLN A 87 -25.13 -26.62 18.13
N VAL A 88 -25.12 -27.94 18.29
CA VAL A 88 -24.46 -28.92 17.42
C VAL A 88 -22.94 -28.77 17.48
N GLU A 89 -22.38 -29.53 18.43
CA GLU A 89 -20.97 -29.47 18.80
C GLU A 89 -20.17 -30.72 18.40
N TRP A 90 -18.85 -30.60 18.54
CA TRP A 90 -17.89 -31.70 18.43
C TRP A 90 -18.10 -32.74 19.53
N ASN A 91 -18.11 -34.02 19.16
CA ASN A 91 -18.26 -35.14 20.11
C ASN A 91 -17.01 -36.03 20.24
N GLY A 92 -15.86 -35.56 19.74
CA GLY A 92 -14.58 -36.26 19.84
C GLY A 92 -13.75 -35.83 21.07
N PRO A 93 -12.44 -36.11 21.09
CA PRO A 93 -11.55 -35.70 22.17
C PRO A 93 -11.61 -34.18 22.42
N TRP A 94 -11.64 -33.78 23.69
CA TRP A 94 -11.77 -32.39 24.17
C TRP A 94 -13.14 -31.73 24.00
N SER A 95 -14.14 -32.48 23.52
CA SER A 95 -15.54 -32.06 23.66
C SER A 95 -15.93 -31.79 25.13
N ASP A 96 -17.04 -31.10 25.34
CA ASP A 96 -17.48 -30.64 26.66
C ASP A 96 -17.56 -31.73 27.74
N ASN A 97 -17.98 -32.93 27.35
CA ASN A 97 -18.10 -34.10 28.24
C ASN A 97 -16.92 -35.09 28.13
N SER A 98 -15.84 -34.71 27.44
CA SER A 98 -14.71 -35.58 27.15
C SER A 98 -13.91 -35.94 28.41
N LYS A 99 -13.47 -37.20 28.49
CA LYS A 99 -12.67 -37.73 29.61
C LYS A 99 -11.28 -37.09 29.73
N GLU A 100 -10.78 -36.50 28.66
CA GLU A 100 -9.49 -35.81 28.54
C GLU A 100 -9.40 -34.66 29.55
N TRP A 101 -10.51 -33.98 29.83
CA TRP A 101 -10.60 -32.95 30.86
C TRP A 101 -10.28 -33.46 32.26
N ALA A 102 -10.48 -34.76 32.57
CA ALA A 102 -10.16 -35.30 33.90
C ALA A 102 -8.66 -35.23 34.24
N SER A 103 -7.81 -35.07 33.23
CA SER A 103 -6.35 -35.03 33.38
C SER A 103 -5.73 -33.63 33.41
N ILE A 104 -6.56 -32.59 33.29
CA ILE A 104 -6.14 -31.18 33.30
C ILE A 104 -6.37 -30.57 34.69
N SER A 105 -5.45 -29.69 35.12
CA SER A 105 -5.53 -29.01 36.42
C SER A 105 -6.76 -28.11 36.50
N LYS A 106 -7.24 -27.82 37.72
CA LYS A 106 -8.38 -26.91 37.90
C LYS A 106 -8.07 -25.50 37.37
N ALA A 107 -6.85 -25.00 37.61
CA ALA A 107 -6.41 -23.69 37.14
C ALA A 107 -6.40 -23.59 35.60
N ASP A 108 -5.92 -24.64 34.92
CA ASP A 108 -5.93 -24.68 33.46
C ASP A 108 -7.35 -24.77 32.89
N LYS A 109 -8.27 -25.49 33.54
CA LYS A 109 -9.69 -25.51 33.13
C LYS A 109 -10.35 -24.15 33.25
N GLU A 110 -10.07 -23.43 34.33
CA GLU A 110 -10.55 -22.06 34.52
C GLU A 110 -9.97 -21.13 33.45
N LYS A 111 -8.67 -21.24 33.14
CA LYS A 111 -8.01 -20.50 32.04
C LYS A 111 -8.63 -20.82 30.67
N LEU A 112 -8.95 -22.08 30.41
CA LEU A 112 -9.58 -22.53 29.17
C LEU A 112 -11.09 -22.24 29.13
N HIS A 113 -11.65 -21.63 30.18
CA HIS A 113 -13.08 -21.39 30.31
C HIS A 113 -13.91 -22.63 29.98
N HIS A 114 -13.46 -23.81 30.42
CA HIS A 114 -14.18 -25.06 30.14
C HIS A 114 -15.56 -25.02 30.80
N GLN A 115 -16.59 -25.15 29.98
CA GLN A 115 -17.98 -25.30 30.39
C GLN A 115 -18.51 -26.58 29.77
N ASN A 116 -19.56 -27.15 30.36
CA ASN A 116 -20.29 -28.26 29.77
C ASN A 116 -21.71 -27.75 29.51
N ALA A 117 -21.90 -27.18 28.33
CA ALA A 117 -23.12 -26.51 27.94
C ALA A 117 -23.32 -26.67 26.43
N GLU A 118 -24.54 -26.99 26.00
CA GLU A 118 -24.85 -26.99 24.56
C GLU A 118 -25.10 -25.54 24.12
N ASP A 119 -24.02 -24.82 23.83
CA ASP A 119 -24.02 -23.42 23.38
C ASP A 119 -23.31 -23.23 22.02
N GLY A 120 -22.93 -24.34 21.39
CA GLY A 120 -22.24 -24.39 20.11
C GLY A 120 -20.74 -24.14 20.22
N GLU A 121 -20.18 -23.82 21.40
CA GLU A 121 -18.76 -23.64 21.63
C GLU A 121 -18.12 -24.93 22.15
N PHE A 122 -16.98 -25.32 21.58
CA PHE A 122 -16.28 -26.54 22.00
C PHE A 122 -14.78 -26.43 21.78
N TRP A 123 -14.02 -27.21 22.53
CA TRP A 123 -12.59 -27.38 22.31
C TRP A 123 -12.28 -28.61 21.47
N MET A 124 -11.20 -28.54 20.70
CA MET A 124 -10.58 -29.70 20.06
C MET A 124 -9.06 -29.57 20.04
N SER A 125 -8.36 -30.68 19.82
CA SER A 125 -6.91 -30.64 19.62
C SER A 125 -6.57 -29.94 18.30
N PHE A 126 -5.43 -29.24 18.24
CA PHE A 126 -4.98 -28.61 16.98
C PHE A 126 -4.77 -29.63 15.85
N GLU A 127 -4.39 -30.87 16.19
CA GLU A 127 -4.24 -31.96 15.23
C GLU A 127 -5.60 -32.39 14.66
N ASP A 128 -6.62 -32.50 15.50
CA ASP A 128 -7.99 -32.77 15.04
C ASP A 128 -8.53 -31.59 14.22
N PHE A 129 -8.23 -30.36 14.61
CA PHE A 129 -8.60 -29.17 13.85
C PHE A 129 -8.04 -29.23 12.41
N LYS A 130 -6.73 -29.47 12.26
CA LYS A 130 -6.08 -29.63 10.95
C LYS A 130 -6.62 -30.80 10.13
N LYS A 131 -7.02 -31.88 10.80
CA LYS A 131 -7.55 -33.09 10.15
C LYS A 131 -8.98 -32.91 9.63
N ASN A 132 -9.81 -32.16 10.36
CA ASN A 132 -11.24 -32.04 10.09
C ASN A 132 -11.61 -30.81 9.26
N TYR A 133 -10.93 -29.68 9.46
CA TYR A 133 -11.20 -28.43 8.74
C TYR A 133 -10.40 -28.34 7.44
N THR A 134 -10.95 -27.66 6.43
CA THR A 134 -10.28 -27.49 5.14
C THR A 134 -9.64 -26.14 4.98
N LYS A 135 -10.25 -25.08 5.56
CA LYS A 135 -9.81 -23.70 5.40
C LYS A 135 -9.92 -22.92 6.70
N ILE A 136 -9.02 -21.97 6.90
CA ILE A 136 -9.10 -20.92 7.91
C ILE A 136 -8.88 -19.57 7.25
N GLU A 137 -9.70 -18.61 7.66
CA GLU A 137 -9.70 -17.20 7.29
C GLU A 137 -9.32 -16.40 8.54
N ILE A 138 -8.28 -15.57 8.45
CA ILE A 138 -7.82 -14.69 9.53
C ILE A 138 -7.96 -13.25 9.07
N CYS A 139 -8.87 -12.49 9.65
CA CYS A 139 -9.07 -11.09 9.37
C CYS A 139 -8.32 -10.23 10.41
N ASN A 140 -7.18 -9.69 10.00
CA ASN A 140 -6.39 -8.75 10.78
C ASN A 140 -7.02 -7.37 10.74
N LEU A 141 -7.26 -6.81 11.92
CA LEU A 141 -7.93 -5.52 12.07
C LEU A 141 -6.93 -4.36 12.06
N THR A 142 -7.38 -3.20 11.62
CA THR A 142 -6.62 -1.96 11.78
C THR A 142 -6.61 -1.54 13.25
N PRO A 143 -5.59 -0.78 13.71
CA PRO A 143 -5.52 -0.28 15.09
C PRO A 143 -6.78 0.46 15.53
N ASP A 144 -7.43 1.17 14.61
CA ASP A 144 -8.62 1.99 14.88
C ASP A 144 -9.88 1.15 15.17
N ALA A 145 -9.90 -0.10 14.72
CA ALA A 145 -11.01 -1.04 14.95
C ALA A 145 -10.89 -1.79 16.29
N LEU A 146 -9.83 -1.55 17.06
CA LEU A 146 -9.55 -2.22 18.33
C LEU A 146 -9.65 -1.24 19.50
N GLU A 147 -10.37 -1.63 20.55
CA GLU A 147 -10.38 -0.91 21.83
C GLU A 147 -8.96 -0.83 22.43
N ASP A 148 -8.68 0.25 23.17
CA ASP A 148 -7.32 0.68 23.51
C ASP A 148 -6.55 -0.28 24.45
N ASP A 149 -7.24 -1.25 25.05
CA ASP A 149 -6.70 -2.19 26.04
C ASP A 149 -5.88 -3.35 25.43
N LYS A 150 -5.78 -3.46 24.09
CA LYS A 150 -4.97 -4.52 23.45
C LYS A 150 -3.50 -4.14 23.32
N ILE A 151 -2.65 -4.95 23.96
CA ILE A 151 -1.19 -4.77 24.11
C ILE A 151 -0.44 -4.82 22.76
N HIS A 152 -1.00 -5.49 21.75
CA HIS A 152 -0.32 -5.75 20.49
C HIS A 152 -1.17 -5.30 19.29
N LYS A 153 -0.82 -4.17 18.65
CA LYS A 153 -1.51 -3.65 17.45
C LYS A 153 -0.62 -3.83 16.21
N TRP A 154 -1.24 -3.96 15.03
CA TRP A 154 -0.53 -3.95 13.75
C TRP A 154 -0.08 -2.52 13.40
N THR A 155 1.10 -2.34 12.83
CA THR A 155 1.45 -1.08 12.15
C THR A 155 0.92 -1.16 10.73
N VAL A 156 0.08 -0.21 10.30
CA VAL A 156 -0.64 -0.29 9.03
C VAL A 156 -0.27 0.90 8.14
N SER A 157 0.30 0.61 6.98
CA SER A 157 0.47 1.57 5.89
C SER A 157 -0.57 1.31 4.81
N VAL A 158 -1.22 2.37 4.31
CA VAL A 158 -2.23 2.32 3.25
C VAL A 158 -1.84 3.28 2.14
N ASN A 159 -1.70 2.76 0.93
CA ASN A 159 -1.40 3.54 -0.26
C ASN A 159 -2.45 3.27 -1.34
N GLU A 160 -3.09 4.33 -1.84
CA GLU A 160 -3.93 4.23 -3.03
C GLU A 160 -3.10 4.43 -4.29
N GLY A 161 -3.46 3.77 -5.39
CA GLY A 161 -2.77 3.94 -6.66
C GLY A 161 -3.63 3.57 -7.85
N ARG A 162 -3.09 3.80 -9.04
CA ARG A 162 -3.77 3.52 -10.31
C ARG A 162 -2.81 2.97 -11.35
N TRP A 163 -3.29 1.98 -12.11
CA TRP A 163 -2.68 1.54 -13.36
C TRP A 163 -3.33 2.32 -14.51
N VAL A 164 -2.52 3.06 -15.25
CA VAL A 164 -2.94 3.90 -16.40
C VAL A 164 -2.26 3.39 -17.66
N ARG A 165 -3.03 3.15 -18.72
CA ARG A 165 -2.48 2.62 -19.98
C ARG A 165 -1.45 3.59 -20.56
N GLY A 166 -0.33 3.04 -21.03
CA GLY A 166 0.77 3.83 -21.60
C GLY A 166 1.65 4.55 -20.57
N CYS A 167 1.25 4.59 -19.29
CA CYS A 167 2.02 5.21 -18.22
C CYS A 167 2.43 4.17 -17.15
N SER A 168 1.50 3.81 -16.26
CA SER A 168 1.76 2.98 -15.08
C SER A 168 1.20 1.55 -15.14
N ALA A 169 0.47 1.18 -16.20
CA ALA A 169 -0.05 -0.17 -16.41
C ALA A 169 1.01 -1.09 -17.05
N GLY A 170 2.08 -1.37 -16.31
CA GLY A 170 3.27 -2.05 -16.81
C GLY A 170 3.17 -3.58 -16.96
N GLY A 171 2.14 -4.20 -16.39
CA GLY A 171 1.98 -5.67 -16.36
C GLY A 171 2.92 -6.34 -15.36
N CYS A 172 2.97 -7.67 -15.31
CA CYS A 172 3.82 -8.42 -14.39
C CYS A 172 5.27 -8.56 -14.90
N ARG A 173 6.14 -9.21 -14.10
CA ARG A 173 7.57 -9.35 -14.39
C ARG A 173 7.90 -10.08 -15.70
N ASN A 174 6.93 -10.79 -16.29
CA ASN A 174 7.05 -11.41 -17.61
C ASN A 174 7.19 -10.38 -18.75
N TYR A 175 6.84 -9.11 -18.49
CA TYR A 175 6.91 -7.98 -19.41
C TYR A 175 8.01 -7.01 -18.98
N PRO A 176 9.31 -7.35 -19.11
CA PRO A 176 10.41 -6.55 -18.58
C PRO A 176 10.51 -5.15 -19.19
N ASP A 177 9.99 -4.95 -20.40
CA ASP A 177 10.02 -3.65 -21.10
C ASP A 177 9.12 -2.61 -20.43
N THR A 178 8.05 -3.05 -19.78
CA THR A 178 7.02 -2.19 -19.18
C THR A 178 6.87 -2.38 -17.67
N PHE A 179 7.32 -3.51 -17.09
CA PHE A 179 7.14 -3.83 -15.67
C PHE A 179 7.63 -2.73 -14.72
N TRP A 180 8.75 -2.09 -15.05
CA TRP A 180 9.36 -1.06 -14.23
C TRP A 180 8.49 0.19 -14.10
N THR A 181 7.57 0.45 -15.05
CA THR A 181 6.71 1.64 -15.03
C THR A 181 5.54 1.54 -14.05
N ASN A 182 5.27 0.35 -13.50
CA ASN A 182 4.27 0.20 -12.44
C ASN A 182 4.59 1.10 -11.23
N PRO A 183 3.58 1.49 -10.43
CA PRO A 183 3.82 2.19 -9.18
C PRO A 183 4.75 1.40 -8.26
N GLN A 184 5.61 2.09 -7.51
CA GLN A 184 6.62 1.49 -6.64
C GLN A 184 6.52 2.07 -5.24
N TYR A 185 6.39 1.22 -4.22
CA TYR A 185 6.20 1.63 -2.83
C TYR A 185 7.36 1.15 -1.97
N ARG A 186 8.01 2.06 -1.24
CA ARG A 186 9.12 1.70 -0.35
C ARG A 186 8.60 1.15 0.96
N LEU A 187 9.21 0.06 1.40
CA LEU A 187 8.98 -0.58 2.69
C LEU A 187 10.33 -0.66 3.41
N ARG A 188 10.45 0.01 4.56
CA ARG A 188 11.64 -0.09 5.43
C ARG A 188 11.29 -0.90 6.67
N LEU A 189 11.97 -2.03 6.84
CA LEU A 189 11.85 -2.93 7.99
C LEU A 189 13.03 -2.67 8.93
N LEU A 190 12.74 -2.26 10.16
CA LEU A 190 13.76 -1.83 11.13
C LEU A 190 13.93 -2.82 12.28
N GLU A 191 12.82 -3.19 12.90
CA GLU A 191 12.77 -3.99 14.12
C GLU A 191 12.26 -5.39 13.82
N GLU A 192 12.97 -6.38 14.37
CA GLU A 192 12.62 -7.79 14.30
C GLU A 192 11.45 -8.13 15.22
N ASP A 193 10.77 -9.24 14.94
CA ASP A 193 9.66 -9.70 15.76
C ASP A 193 10.14 -10.12 17.17
N ASP A 194 9.35 -9.83 18.21
CA ASP A 194 9.67 -10.25 19.59
C ASP A 194 9.38 -11.75 19.76
N ASP A 195 10.29 -12.61 19.28
CA ASP A 195 10.08 -14.05 19.32
C ASP A 195 11.30 -14.82 19.86
N PRO A 196 11.30 -15.18 21.16
CA PRO A 196 12.46 -15.82 21.78
C PRO A 196 12.68 -17.27 21.35
N GLU A 197 11.74 -17.90 20.63
CA GLU A 197 11.84 -19.29 20.17
C GLU A 197 12.41 -19.43 18.76
N GLU A 198 12.57 -18.33 18.02
CA GLU A 198 13.08 -18.32 16.65
C GLU A 198 14.43 -17.62 16.54
N ASN A 199 15.44 -18.35 16.07
CA ASN A 199 16.79 -17.82 15.87
C ASN A 199 16.95 -16.95 14.60
N ASP A 200 15.89 -16.79 13.81
CA ASP A 200 15.92 -16.05 12.55
C ASP A 200 15.53 -14.59 12.77
N LEU A 201 16.49 -13.68 12.59
CA LEU A 201 16.35 -12.23 12.60
C LEU A 201 15.44 -11.77 11.44
N ALA A 202 14.12 -11.76 11.66
CA ALA A 202 13.14 -11.45 10.63
C ALA A 202 12.02 -10.53 11.13
N CYS A 203 11.52 -9.70 10.22
CA CYS A 203 10.37 -8.83 10.41
C CYS A 203 9.16 -9.47 9.70
N THR A 204 8.06 -9.70 10.43
CA THR A 204 6.82 -10.22 9.86
C THR A 204 5.92 -9.10 9.39
N PHE A 205 5.44 -9.23 8.15
CA PHE A 205 4.47 -8.31 7.59
C PHE A 205 3.53 -9.01 6.60
N VAL A 206 2.35 -8.44 6.40
CA VAL A 206 1.32 -8.88 5.46
C VAL A 206 1.11 -7.78 4.44
N VAL A 207 1.17 -8.13 3.15
CA VAL A 207 0.86 -7.21 2.04
C VAL A 207 -0.47 -7.62 1.44
N ALA A 208 -1.37 -6.66 1.26
CA ALA A 208 -2.66 -6.83 0.64
C ALA A 208 -2.84 -5.84 -0.51
N LEU A 209 -3.11 -6.37 -1.70
CA LEU A 209 -3.37 -5.57 -2.90
C LEU A 209 -4.82 -5.78 -3.34
N MET A 210 -5.60 -4.70 -3.34
CA MET A 210 -7.03 -4.70 -3.63
C MET A 210 -7.34 -3.88 -4.87
N GLN A 211 -8.14 -4.39 -5.81
CA GLN A 211 -8.66 -3.60 -6.95
C GLN A 211 -10.00 -2.92 -6.59
N LYS A 212 -10.13 -1.61 -6.84
CA LYS A 212 -11.32 -0.79 -6.51
C LYS A 212 -12.39 -0.87 -7.62
N ASN A 213 -13.62 -0.47 -7.28
CA ASN A 213 -14.76 -0.16 -8.18
C ASN A 213 -15.28 -1.25 -9.13
N ARG A 214 -14.61 -2.40 -9.25
CA ARG A 214 -15.01 -3.49 -10.17
C ARG A 214 -16.40 -4.08 -9.94
N ARG A 215 -16.91 -4.08 -8.70
CA ARG A 215 -18.29 -4.55 -8.42
C ARG A 215 -19.33 -3.67 -9.12
N SER A 216 -19.11 -2.36 -9.21
CA SER A 216 -20.02 -1.43 -9.89
C SER A 216 -19.97 -1.61 -11.41
N GLU A 217 -18.80 -1.93 -11.95
CA GLU A 217 -18.53 -2.13 -13.37
C GLU A 217 -18.92 -3.52 -13.89
N ARG A 218 -19.25 -4.48 -13.00
CA ARG A 218 -19.78 -5.79 -13.42
C ARG A 218 -21.03 -5.68 -14.29
N LYS A 219 -21.85 -4.64 -14.08
CA LYS A 219 -23.04 -4.36 -14.92
C LYS A 219 -22.69 -4.01 -16.36
N MET A 220 -21.44 -3.59 -16.61
CA MET A 220 -20.89 -3.30 -17.94
C MET A 220 -20.02 -4.45 -18.49
N GLY A 221 -20.03 -5.62 -17.84
CA GLY A 221 -19.26 -6.79 -18.28
C GLY A 221 -17.80 -6.83 -17.85
N ALA A 222 -17.36 -5.92 -16.94
CA ALA A 222 -15.99 -5.91 -16.45
C ALA A 222 -15.70 -7.13 -15.54
N ASN A 223 -14.63 -7.86 -15.88
CA ASN A 223 -14.09 -8.94 -15.07
C ASN A 223 -13.04 -8.41 -14.07
N LEU A 224 -12.82 -9.15 -12.98
CA LEU A 224 -11.69 -8.89 -12.09
C LEU A 224 -10.39 -9.11 -12.85
N PHE A 225 -9.42 -8.21 -12.67
CA PHE A 225 -8.09 -8.43 -13.19
C PHE A 225 -7.36 -9.50 -12.40
N THR A 226 -6.48 -10.21 -13.09
CA THR A 226 -5.48 -11.06 -12.46
C THR A 226 -4.39 -10.15 -11.90
N ILE A 227 -4.35 -9.96 -10.58
CA ILE A 227 -3.46 -9.01 -9.90
C ILE A 227 -2.44 -9.74 -9.03
N GLY A 228 -1.34 -9.05 -8.71
CA GLY A 228 -0.28 -9.54 -7.85
C GLY A 228 0.74 -8.46 -7.55
N PHE A 229 1.78 -8.81 -6.81
CA PHE A 229 2.86 -7.89 -6.49
C PHE A 229 4.19 -8.64 -6.30
N ALA A 230 5.28 -7.92 -6.48
CA ALA A 230 6.63 -8.39 -6.25
C ALA A 230 7.39 -7.45 -5.30
N ILE A 231 8.30 -8.01 -4.51
CA ILE A 231 9.09 -7.31 -3.49
C ILE A 231 10.57 -7.48 -3.82
N TYR A 232 11.27 -6.37 -3.95
CA TYR A 232 12.71 -6.32 -4.26
C TYR A 232 13.46 -5.68 -3.10
N GLU A 233 14.65 -6.20 -2.80
CA GLU A 233 15.56 -5.62 -1.82
C GLU A 233 16.37 -4.48 -2.46
N VAL A 234 16.48 -3.35 -1.76
CA VAL A 234 17.20 -2.16 -2.22
C VAL A 234 18.50 -2.04 -1.43
N LEU A 235 19.63 -2.22 -2.12
CA LEU A 235 20.94 -2.08 -1.49
C LEU A 235 21.29 -0.60 -1.27
N HIS A 236 22.07 -0.31 -0.22
CA HIS A 236 22.43 1.07 0.18
C HIS A 236 23.04 1.93 -0.95
N VAL A 237 23.72 1.33 -1.93
CA VAL A 237 24.34 2.06 -3.05
C VAL A 237 23.28 2.68 -3.99
N THR A 238 22.10 2.05 -4.10
CA THR A 238 20.97 2.53 -4.92
C THR A 238 20.07 3.57 -4.22
N GLN A 239 20.29 3.86 -2.93
CA GLN A 239 19.45 4.79 -2.15
C GLN A 239 19.62 6.27 -2.55
N ARG A 240 20.75 6.63 -3.17
CA ARG A 240 21.13 8.04 -3.36
C ARG A 240 20.55 8.72 -4.61
N SER A 241 19.95 8.00 -5.56
CA SER A 241 19.74 8.56 -6.90
C SER A 241 18.34 8.44 -7.53
N SER A 242 17.39 7.64 -7.01
CA SER A 242 16.04 7.64 -7.60
C SER A 242 14.93 7.26 -6.62
N GLN A 243 13.82 8.02 -6.65
CA GLN A 243 12.55 7.65 -6.00
C GLN A 243 11.86 6.47 -6.70
N HIS A 244 12.23 6.19 -7.96
CA HIS A 244 11.63 5.14 -8.79
C HIS A 244 12.71 4.30 -9.47
N MET A 245 12.68 2.98 -9.28
CA MET A 245 13.70 2.08 -9.77
C MET A 245 13.61 1.92 -11.30
N PRO A 246 14.71 2.12 -12.04
CA PRO A 246 14.71 2.04 -13.50
C PRO A 246 14.59 0.59 -13.99
N LYS A 247 14.33 0.41 -15.29
CA LYS A 247 14.25 -0.89 -15.96
C LYS A 247 15.39 -1.84 -15.61
N ASP A 248 16.63 -1.35 -15.68
CA ASP A 248 17.83 -2.15 -15.43
C ASP A 248 17.86 -2.76 -14.02
N PHE A 249 17.34 -2.05 -13.02
CA PHE A 249 17.25 -2.57 -11.66
C PHE A 249 16.47 -3.89 -11.64
N PHE A 250 15.31 -3.97 -12.30
CA PHE A 250 14.48 -5.18 -12.30
C PHE A 250 15.00 -6.28 -13.22
N LEU A 251 15.87 -5.95 -14.18
CA LEU A 251 16.55 -6.91 -15.04
C LEU A 251 17.67 -7.63 -14.28
N PHE A 252 18.44 -6.90 -13.47
CA PHE A 252 19.62 -7.43 -12.78
C PHE A 252 19.33 -7.92 -11.35
N ASN A 253 18.22 -7.52 -10.73
CA ASN A 253 17.84 -7.97 -9.39
C ASN A 253 16.68 -8.96 -9.44
N SER A 254 16.78 -10.05 -8.69
CA SER A 254 15.69 -10.99 -8.47
C SER A 254 14.74 -10.49 -7.38
N SER A 255 13.45 -10.83 -7.48
CA SER A 255 12.50 -10.52 -6.42
C SER A 255 12.87 -11.31 -5.16
N LYS A 256 13.03 -10.62 -4.03
CA LYS A 256 13.26 -11.26 -2.73
C LYS A 256 12.03 -12.04 -2.27
N ALA A 257 10.85 -11.49 -2.53
CA ALA A 257 9.57 -12.11 -2.28
C ALA A 257 8.55 -11.68 -3.34
N ARG A 258 7.47 -12.45 -3.49
CA ARG A 258 6.37 -12.14 -4.42
C ARG A 258 5.11 -12.91 -4.05
N CYS A 259 3.97 -12.50 -4.60
CA CYS A 259 2.76 -13.30 -4.53
C CYS A 259 3.00 -14.72 -5.10
N LYS A 260 2.46 -15.77 -4.45
CA LYS A 260 2.57 -17.15 -4.92
C LYS A 260 2.05 -17.32 -6.36
N SER A 261 0.99 -16.61 -6.69
CA SER A 261 0.39 -16.58 -8.02
C SER A 261 -0.33 -15.26 -8.22
N TYR A 262 -0.42 -14.83 -9.47
CA TYR A 262 -1.34 -13.76 -9.86
C TYR A 262 -2.74 -14.38 -9.95
N ILE A 263 -3.72 -13.80 -9.25
CA ILE A 263 -5.06 -14.38 -9.12
C ILE A 263 -6.10 -13.33 -9.46
N ASN A 264 -7.19 -13.75 -10.12
CA ASN A 264 -8.33 -12.92 -10.47
C ASN A 264 -9.31 -12.73 -9.30
N LEU A 265 -8.80 -12.29 -8.15
CA LEU A 265 -9.58 -11.97 -6.95
C LEU A 265 -9.63 -10.46 -6.72
N ARG A 266 -10.64 -10.01 -5.95
CA ARG A 266 -10.76 -8.59 -5.55
C ARG A 266 -9.55 -8.12 -4.76
N GLU A 267 -9.01 -9.00 -3.92
CA GLU A 267 -7.83 -8.74 -3.12
C GLU A 267 -6.90 -9.94 -3.16
N VAL A 268 -5.59 -9.68 -3.22
CA VAL A 268 -4.53 -10.67 -3.06
C VAL A 268 -3.70 -10.31 -1.84
N THR A 269 -3.69 -11.19 -0.85
CA THR A 269 -3.01 -11.03 0.43
C THR A 269 -1.93 -12.07 0.61
N GLN A 270 -0.77 -11.69 1.13
CA GLN A 270 0.25 -12.65 1.51
C GLN A 270 1.13 -12.16 2.66
N ARG A 271 1.42 -13.08 3.59
CA ARG A 271 2.37 -12.90 4.68
C ARG A 271 3.80 -13.20 4.24
N PHE A 272 4.72 -12.37 4.69
CA PHE A 272 6.15 -12.48 4.45
C PHE A 272 6.93 -12.34 5.74
N ARG A 273 8.14 -12.89 5.71
CA ARG A 273 9.17 -12.74 6.72
C ARG A 273 10.46 -12.42 5.98
N LEU A 274 10.97 -11.22 6.17
CA LEU A 274 12.21 -10.74 5.55
C LEU A 274 13.11 -10.14 6.64
N GLY A 275 14.42 -10.12 6.42
CA GLY A 275 15.34 -9.47 7.35
C GLY A 275 15.12 -7.94 7.41
N PRO A 276 15.66 -7.27 8.43
CA PRO A 276 15.69 -5.81 8.46
C PRO A 276 16.39 -5.25 7.21
N GLY A 277 15.83 -4.21 6.62
CA GLY A 277 16.33 -3.64 5.36
C GLY A 277 15.31 -2.77 4.63
N GLU A 278 15.72 -2.31 3.45
CA GLU A 278 14.85 -1.55 2.55
C GLU A 278 14.38 -2.41 1.38
N TYR A 279 13.10 -2.29 1.09
CA TYR A 279 12.42 -3.04 0.06
C TYR A 279 11.55 -2.11 -0.80
N VAL A 280 11.28 -2.54 -2.03
CA VAL A 280 10.30 -1.92 -2.93
C VAL A 280 9.24 -2.95 -3.29
N ILE A 281 7.99 -2.59 -3.06
CA ILE A 281 6.81 -3.36 -3.47
C ILE A 281 6.30 -2.78 -4.79
N VAL A 282 6.17 -3.65 -5.80
CA VAL A 282 5.65 -3.32 -7.12
C VAL A 282 4.32 -4.06 -7.33
N PRO A 283 3.16 -3.40 -7.08
CA PRO A 283 1.85 -3.95 -7.43
C PRO A 283 1.57 -3.81 -8.92
N SER A 284 1.09 -4.89 -9.53
CA SER A 284 0.73 -4.86 -10.95
C SER A 284 -0.41 -5.83 -11.30
N THR A 285 -1.01 -5.58 -12.44
CA THR A 285 -1.81 -6.57 -13.16
C THR A 285 -0.91 -7.59 -13.85
N TYR A 286 -1.46 -8.75 -14.20
CA TYR A 286 -0.72 -9.78 -14.93
C TYR A 286 -0.33 -9.28 -16.32
N GLU A 287 -1.31 -8.82 -17.09
CA GLU A 287 -1.10 -8.26 -18.43
C GLU A 287 -0.83 -6.75 -18.36
N PRO A 288 0.01 -6.20 -19.26
CA PRO A 288 0.19 -4.76 -19.38
C PRO A 288 -1.08 -4.08 -19.92
N HIS A 289 -1.12 -2.74 -19.82
CA HIS A 289 -2.19 -1.89 -20.37
C HIS A 289 -3.58 -2.06 -19.75
N GLN A 290 -3.69 -2.82 -18.65
CA GLN A 290 -4.94 -2.93 -17.89
C GLN A 290 -5.10 -1.74 -16.94
N GLU A 291 -6.17 -0.97 -17.13
CA GLU A 291 -6.42 0.25 -16.36
C GLU A 291 -7.30 -0.02 -15.15
N GLY A 292 -6.91 0.49 -13.98
CA GLY A 292 -7.73 0.39 -12.78
C GLY A 292 -7.09 0.95 -11.53
N ASP A 293 -7.92 1.28 -10.56
CA ASP A 293 -7.48 1.76 -9.26
C ASP A 293 -7.27 0.60 -8.29
N PHE A 294 -6.33 0.77 -7.37
CA PHE A 294 -6.02 -0.19 -6.33
C PHE A 294 -5.69 0.45 -4.99
N ILE A 295 -5.76 -0.36 -3.93
CA ILE A 295 -5.28 -0.03 -2.59
C ILE A 295 -4.23 -1.08 -2.23
N LEU A 296 -3.04 -0.62 -1.87
CA LEU A 296 -1.97 -1.42 -1.29
C LEU A 296 -1.96 -1.18 0.22
N ARG A 297 -2.05 -2.25 1.02
CA ARG A 297 -2.00 -2.19 2.47
C ARG A 297 -0.86 -3.07 2.98
N VAL A 298 -0.09 -2.57 3.94
CA VAL A 298 1.01 -3.30 4.56
C VAL A 298 0.81 -3.30 6.07
N PHE A 299 0.64 -4.48 6.65
CA PHE A 299 0.48 -4.70 8.09
C PHE A 299 1.79 -5.30 8.62
N SER A 300 2.55 -4.58 9.43
CA SER A 300 3.78 -5.11 10.07
C SER A 300 3.61 -5.29 11.57
N GLU A 301 4.25 -6.33 12.13
CA GLU A 301 4.19 -6.60 13.58
C GLU A 301 4.91 -5.51 14.40
N LYS A 302 5.94 -4.91 13.80
CA LYS A 302 6.77 -3.84 14.36
C LYS A 302 6.73 -2.56 13.51
N ARG A 303 7.25 -1.47 14.05
CA ARG A 303 7.24 -0.14 13.42
C ARG A 303 7.99 -0.18 12.08
N ASN A 304 7.40 0.45 11.05
CA ASN A 304 8.02 0.70 9.76
C ASN A 304 8.02 2.21 9.46
N THR A 305 9.04 2.76 8.79
CA THR A 305 9.17 4.23 8.63
C THR A 305 8.29 4.82 7.53
N SER A 306 7.56 3.98 6.77
CA SER A 306 6.51 4.50 5.88
C SER A 306 5.46 5.31 6.64
N ASP A 307 5.32 5.09 7.96
CA ASP A 307 4.35 5.79 8.79
C ASP A 307 4.77 7.19 9.26
N GLU A 308 6.05 7.51 9.51
CA GLU A 308 6.39 8.79 10.15
C GLU A 308 6.44 9.97 9.18
N GLU A 309 7.09 9.80 8.03
CA GLU A 309 7.09 10.84 6.99
C GLU A 309 5.69 11.00 6.37
N ASP A 310 4.95 9.90 6.20
CA ASP A 310 3.62 9.95 5.60
C ASP A 310 2.57 10.48 6.57
N LYS A 311 2.58 10.09 7.86
CA LYS A 311 1.66 10.68 8.85
C LYS A 311 1.96 12.15 9.11
N HIS A 312 3.24 12.53 9.16
CA HIS A 312 3.61 13.93 9.29
C HIS A 312 3.15 14.73 8.05
N PHE A 313 3.35 14.19 6.84
CA PHE A 313 2.90 14.84 5.61
C PHE A 313 1.37 14.89 5.49
N LEU A 314 0.66 13.83 5.90
CA LEU A 314 -0.80 13.77 5.99
C LEU A 314 -1.33 14.80 7.00
N THR A 315 -0.69 14.94 8.16
CA THR A 315 -1.07 15.94 9.16
C THR A 315 -0.88 17.35 8.61
N ILE A 316 0.24 17.61 7.92
CA ILE A 316 0.48 18.88 7.25
C ILE A 316 -0.60 19.12 6.18
N PHE A 317 -0.89 18.13 5.34
CA PHE A 317 -1.93 18.24 4.31
C PHE A 317 -3.30 18.55 4.90
N GLN A 318 -3.73 17.84 5.95
CA GLN A 318 -5.01 18.07 6.62
C GLN A 318 -5.10 19.48 7.23
N GLN A 319 -4.02 19.99 7.82
CA GLN A 319 -3.98 21.37 8.32
C GLN A 319 -4.14 22.41 7.22
N ILE A 320 -3.82 22.06 5.97
CA ILE A 320 -3.86 22.96 4.82
C ILE A 320 -5.21 22.87 4.10
N ALA A 321 -5.65 21.65 3.80
CA ALA A 321 -6.85 21.36 3.01
C ALA A 321 -8.16 21.45 3.82
N GLY A 322 -8.06 21.43 5.16
CA GLY A 322 -9.22 21.42 6.04
C GLY A 322 -10.13 20.21 5.81
N ASP A 323 -11.43 20.40 6.02
CA ASP A 323 -12.43 19.33 5.92
C ASP A 323 -12.69 18.89 4.46
N GLU A 324 -12.34 19.72 3.48
CA GLU A 324 -12.56 19.42 2.05
C GLU A 324 -11.55 18.40 1.50
N MET A 325 -10.41 18.19 2.18
CA MET A 325 -9.34 17.25 1.78
C MET A 325 -8.78 17.48 0.36
N GLU A 326 -8.94 18.71 -0.17
CA GLU A 326 -8.40 19.19 -1.44
C GLU A 326 -7.82 20.59 -1.26
N ILE A 327 -6.69 20.88 -1.91
CA ILE A 327 -5.98 22.16 -1.78
C ILE A 327 -6.30 23.08 -2.95
N THR A 328 -6.74 24.30 -2.64
CA THR A 328 -6.94 25.39 -3.60
C THR A 328 -5.66 26.17 -3.88
N ALA A 329 -5.65 26.96 -4.97
CA ALA A 329 -4.50 27.81 -5.32
C ALA A 329 -4.12 28.81 -4.21
N ASN A 330 -5.09 29.30 -3.44
CA ASN A 330 -4.84 30.23 -2.32
C ASN A 330 -4.17 29.51 -1.15
N GLU A 331 -4.63 28.31 -0.80
CA GLU A 331 -4.05 27.51 0.27
C GLU A 331 -2.64 27.06 -0.11
N LEU A 332 -2.43 26.62 -1.35
CA LEU A 332 -1.13 26.28 -1.89
C LEU A 332 -0.15 27.45 -1.77
N LYS A 333 -0.56 28.66 -2.20
CA LYS A 333 0.24 29.89 -2.08
C LYS A 333 0.64 30.16 -0.64
N ASN A 334 -0.32 30.11 0.28
CA ASN A 334 -0.07 30.42 1.69
C ASN A 334 0.97 29.47 2.31
N VAL A 335 0.89 28.19 1.99
CA VAL A 335 1.80 27.16 2.53
C VAL A 335 3.18 27.26 1.91
N LEU A 336 3.26 27.36 0.59
CA LEU A 336 4.53 27.47 -0.09
C LEU A 336 5.26 28.74 0.35
N ASN A 337 4.58 29.87 0.50
CA ASN A 337 5.21 31.12 0.93
C ASN A 337 5.69 31.06 2.38
N LYS A 338 4.95 30.41 3.28
CA LYS A 338 5.44 30.17 4.65
C LYS A 338 6.77 29.42 4.66
N VAL A 339 6.90 28.38 3.84
CA VAL A 339 8.11 27.55 3.82
C VAL A 339 9.26 28.23 3.07
N VAL A 340 8.97 28.95 1.99
CA VAL A 340 10.00 29.53 1.13
C VAL A 340 10.58 30.82 1.69
N VAL A 341 9.77 31.69 2.30
CA VAL A 341 10.24 32.98 2.85
C VAL A 341 11.20 32.79 4.03
N GLU A 342 11.07 31.70 4.79
CA GLU A 342 12.03 31.36 5.86
C GLU A 342 13.42 30.98 5.34
N HIS A 343 13.52 30.55 4.08
CA HIS A 343 14.72 29.89 3.54
C HIS A 343 15.34 30.57 2.32
N LEU A 344 14.66 31.53 1.71
CA LEU A 344 15.07 32.26 0.50
C LEU A 344 14.61 33.72 0.60
N LYS A 345 15.44 34.66 0.13
CA LYS A 345 15.03 36.06 -0.07
C LYS A 345 14.16 36.16 -1.32
N THR A 346 12.86 35.98 -1.17
CA THR A 346 11.89 36.09 -2.27
C THR A 346 10.58 36.71 -1.78
N GLU A 347 9.84 37.32 -2.71
CA GLU A 347 8.47 37.78 -2.47
C GLU A 347 7.47 36.60 -2.32
N GLY A 348 7.95 35.37 -2.57
CA GLY A 348 7.17 34.15 -2.57
C GLY A 348 6.49 33.90 -3.91
N PHE A 349 5.67 32.86 -3.96
CA PHE A 349 4.88 32.50 -5.13
C PHE A 349 3.71 33.47 -5.34
N SER A 350 3.53 33.86 -6.60
CA SER A 350 2.32 34.55 -7.03
C SER A 350 1.11 33.59 -7.06
N LEU A 351 -0.10 34.16 -6.98
CA LEU A 351 -1.33 33.35 -7.08
C LEU A 351 -1.44 32.69 -8.47
N GLU A 352 -0.92 33.35 -9.50
CA GLU A 352 -0.95 32.83 -10.86
C GLU A 352 0.00 31.65 -11.04
N THR A 353 1.19 31.71 -10.42
CA THR A 353 2.09 30.56 -10.39
C THR A 353 1.41 29.38 -9.70
N CYS A 354 0.76 29.59 -8.56
CA CYS A 354 0.03 28.50 -7.88
C CYS A 354 -1.12 27.95 -8.74
N ARG A 355 -1.86 28.78 -9.48
CA ARG A 355 -2.88 28.28 -10.42
C ARG A 355 -2.29 27.44 -11.54
N SER A 356 -1.19 27.88 -12.15
CA SER A 356 -0.48 27.11 -13.19
C SER A 356 0.09 25.81 -12.63
N MET A 357 0.62 25.81 -11.40
CA MET A 357 1.03 24.57 -10.71
C MET A 357 -0.12 23.58 -10.55
N ILE A 358 -1.31 24.05 -10.13
CA ILE A 358 -2.48 23.20 -9.98
C ILE A 358 -2.91 22.66 -11.33
N ALA A 359 -3.10 23.52 -12.33
CA ALA A 359 -3.58 23.10 -13.65
C ALA A 359 -2.68 22.02 -14.31
N LEU A 360 -1.39 22.01 -13.98
CA LEU A 360 -0.42 21.04 -14.49
C LEU A 360 -0.31 19.76 -13.66
N MET A 361 -0.79 19.76 -12.42
CA MET A 361 -0.74 18.62 -11.50
C MET A 361 -2.11 17.97 -11.25
N ASP A 362 -3.19 18.70 -11.56
CA ASP A 362 -4.60 18.30 -11.47
C ASP A 362 -4.91 17.25 -12.55
N MET A 363 -4.72 15.98 -12.18
CA MET A 363 -4.91 14.84 -13.09
C MET A 363 -6.37 14.38 -13.14
N ASP A 364 -7.20 14.82 -12.19
CA ASP A 364 -8.62 14.51 -12.11
C ASP A 364 -9.55 15.62 -12.64
N GLY A 365 -8.99 16.79 -12.98
CA GLY A 365 -9.69 17.91 -13.62
C GLY A 365 -10.58 18.69 -12.65
N THR A 366 -10.30 18.59 -11.35
CA THR A 366 -11.09 19.23 -10.28
C THR A 366 -10.77 20.72 -10.12
N GLY A 367 -9.64 21.18 -10.65
CA GLY A 367 -9.07 22.50 -10.42
C GLY A 367 -8.48 22.67 -9.01
N ARG A 368 -8.26 21.56 -8.30
CA ARG A 368 -7.71 21.50 -6.93
C ARG A 368 -6.65 20.40 -6.87
N LEU A 369 -5.94 20.30 -5.74
CA LEU A 369 -4.95 19.23 -5.52
C LEU A 369 -5.41 18.28 -4.43
N ASN A 370 -5.54 16.99 -4.78
CA ASN A 370 -5.67 15.94 -3.78
C ASN A 370 -4.32 15.64 -3.12
N LEU A 371 -4.31 14.77 -2.10
CA LEU A 371 -3.11 14.43 -1.32
C LEU A 371 -1.95 13.93 -2.19
N GLN A 372 -2.24 13.11 -3.21
CA GLN A 372 -1.19 12.51 -4.05
C GLN A 372 -0.57 13.56 -4.96
N GLU A 373 -1.40 14.39 -5.59
CA GLU A 373 -0.96 15.47 -6.47
C GLU A 373 -0.16 16.52 -5.70
N PHE A 374 -0.62 16.91 -4.51
CA PHE A 374 0.11 17.80 -3.63
C PHE A 374 1.46 17.20 -3.20
N ARG A 375 1.50 15.92 -2.81
CA ARG A 375 2.74 15.23 -2.44
C ARG A 375 3.75 15.23 -3.58
N HIS A 376 3.27 14.96 -4.79
CA HIS A 376 4.10 14.94 -5.98
C HIS A 376 4.66 16.33 -6.30
N LEU A 377 3.81 17.35 -6.30
CA LEU A 377 4.21 18.75 -6.50
C LEU A 377 5.21 19.21 -5.43
N TRP A 378 4.96 18.92 -4.16
CA TRP A 378 5.80 19.31 -3.04
C TRP A 378 7.23 18.77 -3.16
N ASN A 379 7.36 17.48 -3.51
CA ASN A 379 8.65 16.84 -3.69
C ASN A 379 9.46 17.47 -4.84
N LYS A 380 8.77 17.84 -5.93
CA LYS A 380 9.39 18.54 -7.06
C LYS A 380 9.89 19.92 -6.66
N ILE A 381 9.06 20.71 -6.00
CA ILE A 381 9.45 22.05 -5.52
C ILE A 381 10.65 21.94 -4.58
N LYS A 382 10.68 20.98 -3.65
CA LYS A 382 11.85 20.76 -2.78
C LYS A 382 13.12 20.42 -3.56
N ARG A 383 13.03 19.54 -4.57
CA ARG A 383 14.17 19.19 -5.41
C ARG A 383 14.68 20.41 -6.18
N TRP A 384 13.80 21.15 -6.84
CA TRP A 384 14.14 22.34 -7.60
C TRP A 384 14.62 23.49 -6.71
N GLN A 385 14.14 23.60 -5.48
CA GLN A 385 14.68 24.51 -4.47
C GLN A 385 16.13 24.19 -4.13
N GLY A 386 16.47 22.91 -4.01
CA GLY A 386 17.87 22.48 -3.80
C GLY A 386 18.77 22.89 -4.96
N ILE A 387 18.29 22.74 -6.20
CA ILE A 387 19.02 23.17 -7.41
C ILE A 387 19.16 24.69 -7.44
N PHE A 388 18.08 25.44 -7.21
CA PHE A 388 18.12 26.89 -7.20
C PHE A 388 19.13 27.42 -6.18
N LYS A 389 19.11 26.90 -4.94
CA LYS A 389 20.08 27.26 -3.90
C LYS A 389 21.52 26.91 -4.24
N HIS A 390 21.74 25.87 -5.06
CA HIS A 390 23.07 25.52 -5.50
C HIS A 390 23.66 26.59 -6.44
N TYR A 391 22.80 27.24 -7.24
CA TYR A 391 23.21 28.25 -8.20
C TYR A 391 23.11 29.69 -7.65
N ASP A 392 22.24 29.96 -6.67
CA ASP A 392 22.14 31.25 -5.94
C ASP A 392 23.29 31.38 -4.91
N CYS A 393 24.54 31.39 -5.38
CA CYS A 393 25.75 31.40 -4.54
C CYS A 393 25.87 32.66 -3.68
N ASP A 394 25.32 33.78 -4.14
CA ASP A 394 25.36 35.07 -3.46
C ASP A 394 24.16 35.29 -2.53
N TYR A 395 23.23 34.31 -2.46
CA TYR A 395 22.00 34.39 -1.68
C TYR A 395 21.19 35.65 -2.00
N SER A 396 21.23 36.09 -3.26
CA SER A 396 20.46 37.22 -3.75
C SER A 396 18.97 36.90 -3.85
N GLY A 397 18.61 35.60 -3.90
CA GLY A 397 17.26 35.15 -4.17
C GLY A 397 16.91 35.09 -5.67
N SER A 398 17.92 35.26 -6.53
CA SER A 398 17.81 35.23 -7.97
C SER A 398 19.02 34.56 -8.61
N ILE A 399 18.84 33.89 -9.75
CA ILE A 399 19.94 33.34 -10.54
C ILE A 399 20.04 34.09 -11.87
N CYS A 400 21.24 34.27 -12.41
CA CYS A 400 21.39 34.92 -13.71
C CYS A 400 21.01 33.96 -14.86
N SER A 401 20.74 34.50 -16.05
CA SER A 401 20.37 33.72 -17.23
C SER A 401 21.40 32.67 -17.66
N TYR A 402 22.67 32.84 -17.30
CA TYR A 402 23.72 31.85 -17.58
C TYR A 402 23.64 30.65 -16.63
N GLU A 403 23.41 30.90 -15.35
CA GLU A 403 23.22 29.87 -14.32
C GLU A 403 21.91 29.10 -14.55
N MET A 404 20.87 29.78 -15.04
CA MET A 404 19.61 29.17 -15.41
C MET A 404 19.79 27.99 -16.38
N ARG A 405 20.65 28.12 -17.39
CA ARG A 405 20.89 27.03 -18.36
C ARG A 405 21.41 25.78 -17.66
N ASN A 406 22.28 25.94 -16.67
CA ASN A 406 22.82 24.82 -15.91
C ASN A 406 21.77 24.26 -14.94
N ALA A 407 21.02 25.13 -14.25
CA ALA A 407 19.96 24.74 -13.33
C ALA A 407 18.83 23.93 -14.01
N VAL A 408 18.46 24.29 -15.24
CA VAL A 408 17.46 23.56 -16.06
C VAL A 408 17.97 22.18 -16.48
N ASN A 409 19.24 22.09 -16.87
CA ASN A 409 19.87 20.80 -17.18
C ASN A 409 19.92 19.90 -15.94
N ASP A 410 20.30 20.43 -14.77
CA ASP A 410 20.34 19.68 -13.50
C ASP A 410 18.94 19.29 -13.01
N ALA A 411 17.91 20.07 -13.37
CA ALA A 411 16.52 19.71 -13.18
C ALA A 411 16.07 18.55 -14.09
N GLY A 412 16.86 18.19 -15.11
CA GLY A 412 16.64 17.07 -16.01
C GLY A 412 16.11 17.46 -17.39
N PHE A 413 16.11 18.74 -17.75
CA PHE A 413 15.62 19.22 -19.04
C PHE A 413 16.79 19.60 -19.96
N HIS A 414 16.93 18.87 -21.06
CA HIS A 414 17.95 19.13 -22.07
C HIS A 414 17.33 19.86 -23.26
N LEU A 415 17.47 21.17 -23.26
CA LEU A 415 16.86 22.05 -24.25
C LEU A 415 17.88 22.54 -25.28
N ASN A 416 17.41 22.92 -26.46
CA ASN A 416 18.25 23.59 -27.45
C ASN A 416 18.41 25.09 -27.12
N ASN A 417 19.34 25.78 -27.80
CA ASN A 417 19.62 27.20 -27.52
C ASN A 417 18.40 28.11 -27.72
N GLN A 418 17.55 27.82 -28.71
CA GLN A 418 16.35 28.62 -28.99
C GLN A 418 15.35 28.57 -27.82
N LEU A 419 15.16 27.40 -27.22
CA LEU A 419 14.29 27.24 -26.06
C LEU A 419 14.84 27.95 -24.82
N TYR A 420 16.16 27.94 -24.61
CA TYR A 420 16.79 28.74 -23.54
C TYR A 420 16.58 30.24 -23.74
N ASP A 421 16.63 30.72 -24.97
CA ASP A 421 16.40 32.12 -25.28
C ASP A 421 14.95 32.52 -24.99
N ILE A 422 13.97 31.66 -25.35
CA ILE A 422 12.55 31.85 -25.03
C ILE A 422 12.32 31.87 -23.51
N ILE A 423 12.94 30.94 -22.78
CA ILE A 423 12.84 30.88 -21.31
C ILE A 423 13.37 32.16 -20.69
N THR A 424 14.54 32.62 -21.14
CA THR A 424 15.14 33.87 -20.64
C THR A 424 14.20 35.03 -20.92
N MET A 425 13.74 35.19 -22.17
CA MET A 425 12.82 36.27 -22.56
C MET A 425 11.49 36.28 -21.78
N ARG A 426 11.01 35.11 -21.34
CA ARG A 426 9.71 35.00 -20.65
C ARG A 426 9.81 35.14 -19.14
N TYR A 427 10.87 34.62 -18.53
CA TYR A 427 10.97 34.43 -17.07
C TYR A 427 12.06 35.26 -16.40
N SER A 428 12.96 35.92 -17.16
CA SER A 428 13.94 36.84 -16.57
C SER A 428 13.40 38.26 -16.47
N ASN A 429 13.84 38.99 -15.46
CA ASN A 429 13.59 40.42 -15.31
C ASN A 429 14.48 41.28 -16.24
N GLU A 430 14.37 42.61 -16.13
CA GLU A 430 15.14 43.58 -16.93
C GLU A 430 16.67 43.42 -16.81
N ASN A 431 17.14 42.83 -15.72
CA ASN A 431 18.56 42.58 -15.44
C ASN A 431 19.01 41.17 -15.84
N MET A 432 18.19 40.42 -16.58
CA MET A 432 18.46 39.02 -16.96
C MET A 432 18.60 38.06 -15.77
N ASN A 433 17.95 38.40 -14.65
CA ASN A 433 17.89 37.54 -13.46
C ASN A 433 16.51 36.89 -13.35
N ILE A 434 16.49 35.66 -12.84
CA ILE A 434 15.29 34.85 -12.65
C ILE A 434 15.15 34.61 -11.15
N ASP A 435 14.04 35.06 -10.58
CA ASP A 435 13.71 34.80 -9.19
C ASP A 435 13.15 33.39 -8.99
N PHE A 436 13.00 32.99 -7.73
CA PHE A 436 12.54 31.64 -7.41
C PHE A 436 11.13 31.33 -7.94
N ASP A 437 10.20 32.30 -7.91
CA ASP A 437 8.83 32.13 -8.43
C ASP A 437 8.86 31.84 -9.94
N SER A 438 9.58 32.66 -10.70
CA SER A 438 9.71 32.51 -12.15
C SER A 438 10.46 31.23 -12.53
N PHE A 439 11.47 30.84 -11.75
CA PHE A 439 12.21 29.60 -11.96
C PHE A 439 11.30 28.37 -11.83
N ILE A 440 10.53 28.27 -10.74
CA ILE A 440 9.62 27.15 -10.54
C ILE A 440 8.47 27.19 -11.56
N SER A 441 7.91 28.37 -11.86
CA SER A 441 6.88 28.52 -12.89
C SER A 441 7.35 27.97 -14.24
N CYS A 442 8.59 28.28 -14.61
CA CYS A 442 9.21 27.77 -15.82
C CYS A 442 9.33 26.24 -15.83
N LEU A 443 9.86 25.64 -14.77
CA LEU A 443 10.07 24.19 -14.70
C LEU A 443 8.76 23.40 -14.67
N VAL A 444 7.76 23.89 -13.93
CA VAL A 444 6.42 23.28 -13.90
C VAL A 444 5.82 23.32 -15.31
N ARG A 445 5.86 24.46 -16.00
CA ARG A 445 5.33 24.60 -17.36
C ARG A 445 6.09 23.74 -18.38
N LEU A 446 7.42 23.70 -18.32
CA LEU A 446 8.24 22.81 -19.15
C LEU A 446 7.84 21.34 -18.96
N GLU A 447 7.71 20.90 -17.71
CA GLU A 447 7.29 19.54 -17.41
C GLU A 447 5.88 19.23 -17.95
N GLY A 448 4.94 20.17 -17.76
CA GLY A 448 3.59 20.08 -18.31
C GLY A 448 3.58 19.90 -19.82
N MET A 449 4.37 20.72 -20.53
CA MET A 449 4.50 20.65 -21.99
C MET A 449 5.10 19.33 -22.46
N PHE A 450 6.17 18.82 -21.81
CA PHE A 450 6.76 17.53 -22.14
C PHE A 450 5.76 16.38 -21.90
N ARG A 451 5.06 16.38 -20.77
CA ARG A 451 4.05 15.37 -20.45
C ARG A 451 2.91 15.37 -21.46
N ALA A 452 2.38 16.55 -21.79
CA ALA A 452 1.33 16.69 -22.78
C ALA A 452 1.79 16.19 -24.15
N PHE A 453 2.96 16.62 -24.61
CA PHE A 453 3.51 16.18 -25.90
C PHE A 453 3.66 14.65 -25.96
N GLN A 454 4.26 14.04 -24.93
CA GLN A 454 4.42 12.58 -24.85
C GLN A 454 3.09 11.81 -24.78
N ALA A 455 2.02 12.43 -24.26
CA ALA A 455 0.70 11.82 -24.24
C ALA A 455 0.05 11.79 -25.64
N PHE A 456 0.34 12.78 -26.49
CA PHE A 456 -0.17 12.85 -27.87
C PHE A 456 0.73 12.14 -28.89
N ASP A 457 2.04 12.09 -28.67
CA ASP A 457 3.04 11.42 -29.52
C ASP A 457 3.10 9.91 -29.23
N GLN A 458 2.11 9.17 -29.74
CA GLN A 458 1.96 7.74 -29.45
C GLN A 458 2.91 6.84 -30.25
N ASP A 459 3.38 7.30 -31.41
CA ASP A 459 4.31 6.59 -32.29
C ASP A 459 5.77 6.98 -32.09
N GLY A 460 6.03 8.06 -31.33
CA GLY A 460 7.38 8.49 -30.95
C GLY A 460 8.15 9.08 -32.13
N ASP A 461 7.44 9.59 -33.14
CA ASP A 461 8.04 10.17 -34.34
C ASP A 461 8.42 11.65 -34.12
N GLY A 462 8.02 12.23 -32.98
CA GLY A 462 8.29 13.62 -32.62
C GLY A 462 7.32 14.61 -33.27
N LEU A 463 6.16 14.16 -33.75
CA LEU A 463 5.09 14.99 -34.32
C LEU A 463 3.76 14.68 -33.61
N ILE A 464 2.99 15.74 -33.33
CA ILE A 464 1.63 15.60 -32.79
C ILE A 464 0.63 16.29 -33.71
N THR A 465 -0.52 15.67 -33.91
CA THR A 465 -1.63 16.26 -34.67
C THR A 465 -2.74 16.66 -33.70
N LEU A 466 -3.09 17.94 -33.67
CA LEU A 466 -4.10 18.50 -32.78
C LEU A 466 -5.19 19.18 -33.60
N SER A 467 -6.44 19.00 -33.19
CA SER A 467 -7.55 19.85 -33.61
C SER A 467 -7.42 21.24 -32.98
N VAL A 468 -8.14 22.22 -33.53
CA VAL A 468 -8.19 23.59 -32.97
C VAL A 468 -8.66 23.58 -31.51
N LEU A 469 -9.61 22.70 -31.17
CA LEU A 469 -10.12 22.60 -29.80
C LEU A 469 -9.06 22.06 -28.84
N GLU A 470 -8.37 20.98 -29.22
CA GLU A 470 -7.31 20.38 -28.40
C GLU A 470 -6.13 21.35 -28.22
N TRP A 471 -5.75 22.06 -29.28
CA TRP A 471 -4.73 23.12 -29.20
C TRP A 471 -5.12 24.23 -28.22
N LEU A 472 -6.38 24.70 -28.26
CA LEU A 472 -6.86 25.72 -27.34
C LEU A 472 -6.92 25.21 -25.90
N GLN A 473 -7.36 23.97 -25.68
CA GLN A 473 -7.37 23.35 -24.34
C GLN A 473 -5.95 23.25 -23.76
N LEU A 474 -5.00 22.78 -24.57
CA LEU A 474 -3.60 22.64 -24.17
C LEU A 474 -2.91 23.97 -23.86
N THR A 475 -3.24 25.03 -24.59
CA THR A 475 -2.55 26.33 -24.44
C THR A 475 -3.20 27.26 -23.44
N MET A 476 -4.51 27.12 -23.18
CA MET A 476 -5.24 27.96 -22.23
C MET A 476 -5.20 27.44 -20.79
N TYR A 477 -5.09 26.12 -20.59
CA TYR A 477 -5.13 25.49 -19.27
C TYR A 477 -3.71 25.15 -18.74
N ALA A 478 -2.64 25.74 -19.29
CA ALA A 478 -1.23 25.41 -19.00
C ALA A 478 -0.38 26.53 -18.33
#